data_AF-A0A7X8CMY4-F1
#
_entry.id   AF-A0A7X8CMY4-F1
#
_cell.length_a   1.000
_cell.length_b   1.000
_cell.length_c   1.000
_cell.angle_alpha   90.00
_cell.angle_beta   90.00
_cell.angle_gamma   90.00
#
_symmetry.space_group_name_H-M   'P 1'
#
loop_
_entity.id
_entity.type
_entity.pdbx_description
1 polymer ?
#
loop_
_entity_poly.entity_id
_entity_poly.type
_entity_poly.pdbx_seq_one_letter_code
_entity_poly.pdbx_strand_id
1 'polypeptide(L)' 'MSISGSLKTTLSFIDRVTILSENGARSITVPIDQIGNLAQISPSIFSKIIPIPITTPEDAFMCGRFEE' A
#
# COMPACT_ATOMS: atom_id res chain seq x y z
N MET A 1 -1.62 10.89 6.64
CA MET A 1 -1.22 10.90 8.06
C MET A 1 -1.89 12.06 8.77
N SER A 2 -2.33 11.89 10.01
CA SER A 2 -2.76 12.99 10.89
C SER A 2 -1.62 13.42 11.83
N ILE A 3 -1.78 14.56 12.50
CA ILE A 3 -0.80 15.02 13.50
C ILE A 3 -0.68 14.07 14.70
N SER A 4 -1.70 13.25 14.95
CA SER A 4 -1.70 12.23 16.02
C SER A 4 -1.16 10.87 15.55
N GLY A 5 -0.57 10.79 14.35
CA GLY A 5 0.02 9.55 13.84
C GLY A 5 -0.97 8.56 13.24
N SER A 6 -2.24 8.94 12.98
CA SER A 6 -3.17 8.03 12.31
C SER A 6 -2.99 8.00 10.80
N LEU A 7 -3.03 6.79 10.21
CA LEU A 7 -3.12 6.60 8.77
C LEU A 7 -4.51 6.99 8.30
N LYS A 8 -4.59 7.81 7.25
CA LYS A 8 -5.86 8.25 6.66
C LYS A 8 -6.07 7.56 5.33
N THR A 9 -7.32 7.27 5.04
CA THR A 9 -7.77 6.77 3.74
C THR A 9 -7.40 7.74 2.63
N THR A 10 -6.91 7.21 1.53
CA THR A 10 -6.51 8.00 0.37
C THR A 10 -7.57 7.90 -0.72
N LEU A 11 -7.93 9.04 -1.32
CA LEU A 11 -8.80 9.07 -2.49
C LEU A 11 -8.12 8.37 -3.67
N SER A 12 -8.90 7.65 -4.48
CA SER A 12 -8.39 6.92 -5.66
C SER A 12 -7.31 5.89 -5.32
N PHE A 13 -7.51 5.12 -4.24
CA PHE A 13 -6.58 4.08 -3.79
C PHE A 13 -6.21 3.09 -4.92
N ILE A 14 -7.20 2.60 -5.65
CA ILE A 14 -7.02 1.63 -6.75
C ILE A 14 -6.18 2.19 -7.90
N ASP A 15 -6.44 3.44 -8.30
CA ASP A 15 -5.68 4.10 -9.36
C ASP A 15 -4.22 4.27 -8.96
N ARG A 16 -3.95 4.65 -7.70
CA ARG A 16 -2.58 4.80 -7.19
C ARG A 16 -1.83 3.47 -7.15
N VAL A 17 -2.48 2.40 -6.71
CA VAL A 17 -1.86 1.07 -6.70
C VAL A 17 -1.55 0.61 -8.13
N THR A 18 -2.45 0.88 -9.07
CA THR A 18 -2.24 0.58 -10.50
C THR A 18 -1.02 1.31 -11.05
N ILE A 19 -0.95 2.62 -10.84
CA ILE A 19 0.19 3.45 -11.28
C ILE A 19 1.50 2.94 -10.65
N LEU A 20 1.52 2.62 -9.36
CA LEU A 20 2.71 2.08 -8.70
C LEU A 20 3.17 0.77 -9.34
N SER A 21 2.24 -0.15 -9.59
CA SER A 21 2.55 -1.43 -10.25
C SER A 21 3.07 -1.24 -11.67
N GLU A 22 2.48 -0.32 -12.44
CA GLU A 22 2.92 0.01 -13.80
C GLU A 22 4.32 0.63 -13.83
N ASN A 23 4.70 1.35 -12.78
CA ASN A 23 6.05 1.91 -12.60
C ASN A 23 7.04 0.91 -11.96
N GLY A 24 6.66 -0.35 -11.80
CA GLY A 24 7.56 -1.42 -11.35
C GLY A 24 7.65 -1.60 -9.84
N ALA A 25 6.77 -0.95 -9.06
CA ALA A 25 6.69 -1.23 -7.62
C ALA A 25 6.25 -2.68 -7.41
N ARG A 26 7.10 -3.48 -6.74
CA ARG A 26 6.79 -4.84 -6.32
C ARG A 26 6.20 -4.89 -4.92
N SER A 27 6.75 -4.12 -3.99
CA SER A 27 6.25 -4.02 -2.62
C SER A 27 5.47 -2.72 -2.46
N ILE A 28 4.28 -2.78 -1.86
CA ILE A 28 3.52 -1.58 -1.51
C ILE A 28 3.04 -1.67 -0.07
N THR A 29 3.27 -0.62 0.72
CA THR A 29 2.70 -0.54 2.08
C THR A 29 1.26 -0.05 1.99
N VAL A 30 0.34 -0.79 2.59
CA VAL A 30 -1.10 -0.53 2.53
C VAL A 30 -1.67 -0.44 3.94
N PRO A 31 -2.40 0.62 4.31
CA PRO A 31 -3.12 0.67 5.59
C PRO A 31 -4.03 -0.55 5.74
N ILE A 32 -4.03 -1.19 6.91
CA ILE A 32 -4.76 -2.45 7.12
C ILE A 32 -6.25 -2.33 6.76
N ASP A 33 -6.87 -1.18 7.05
CA ASP A 33 -8.27 -0.87 6.73
C ASP A 33 -8.55 -0.74 5.21
N GLN A 34 -7.51 -0.70 4.38
CA GLN A 34 -7.60 -0.60 2.92
C GLN A 34 -7.22 -1.89 2.19
N ILE A 35 -6.71 -2.91 2.89
CA ILE A 35 -6.33 -4.18 2.26
C ILE A 35 -7.51 -4.83 1.54
N GLY A 36 -8.72 -4.78 2.12
CA GLY A 36 -9.90 -5.34 1.49
C GLY A 36 -10.23 -4.72 0.13
N ASN A 37 -9.84 -3.45 -0.08
CA ASN A 37 -10.06 -2.75 -1.34
C ASN A 37 -9.15 -3.27 -2.47
N LEU A 38 -8.05 -3.95 -2.15
CA LEU A 38 -7.18 -4.57 -3.17
C LEU A 38 -7.92 -5.61 -4.01
N ALA A 39 -9.02 -6.19 -3.51
CA ALA A 39 -9.87 -7.09 -4.27
C ALA A 39 -10.53 -6.42 -5.50
N GLN A 40 -10.56 -5.09 -5.57
CA GLN A 40 -11.08 -4.33 -6.71
C GLN A 40 -10.03 -4.12 -7.81
N ILE A 41 -8.79 -4.51 -7.58
CA ILE A 41 -7.69 -4.42 -8.55
C ILE A 41 -7.79 -5.60 -9.52
N SER A 42 -7.42 -5.37 -10.79
CA SER A 42 -7.35 -6.46 -11.76
C SER A 42 -6.35 -7.55 -11.31
N PRO A 43 -6.64 -8.84 -11.55
CA PRO A 43 -5.75 -9.93 -11.15
C PRO A 43 -4.32 -9.80 -11.72
N SER A 44 -4.19 -9.22 -12.92
CA SER A 44 -2.91 -9.00 -13.60
C SER A 44 -2.01 -7.96 -12.92
N ILE A 45 -2.61 -6.99 -12.22
CA ILE A 45 -1.88 -5.99 -11.42
C ILE A 45 -1.61 -6.58 -10.04
N PHE A 46 -2.62 -7.20 -9.42
CA PHE A 46 -2.50 -7.78 -8.09
C PHE A 46 -1.38 -8.83 -8.02
N SER A 47 -1.19 -9.63 -9.07
CA SER A 47 -0.10 -10.63 -9.13
C SER A 47 1.32 -10.04 -9.17
N LYS A 48 1.47 -8.76 -9.50
CA LYS A 48 2.77 -8.07 -9.56
C LYS A 48 3.17 -7.42 -8.23
N ILE A 49 2.22 -7.27 -7.31
CA ILE A 49 2.41 -6.51 -6.08
C ILE A 49 2.34 -7.42 -4.85
N ILE A 50 3.13 -7.08 -3.85
CA ILE A 50 3.17 -7.68 -2.53
C ILE A 50 2.65 -6.60 -1.57
N PRO A 51 1.36 -6.65 -1.19
CA PRO A 51 0.82 -5.69 -0.24
C PRO A 51 1.33 -5.99 1.17
N ILE A 52 1.95 -5.01 1.81
CA ILE A 52 2.44 -5.08 3.17
C ILE A 52 1.47 -4.30 4.08
N PRO A 53 0.67 -4.97 4.94
CA PRO A 53 -0.21 -4.29 5.89
C PRO A 53 0.57 -3.41 6.85
N ILE A 54 0.10 -2.18 7.04
CA ILE A 54 0.60 -1.26 8.08
C ILE A 54 -0.56 -0.73 8.92
N THR A 55 -0.33 -0.51 10.22
CA THR A 55 -1.33 0.09 11.13
C THR A 55 -0.91 1.50 11.52
N THR A 56 0.40 1.76 11.57
CA THR A 56 1.00 3.03 11.96
C THR A 56 2.00 3.53 10.91
N PRO A 57 2.32 4.85 10.87
CA PRO A 57 3.41 5.37 10.05
C PRO A 57 4.75 4.71 10.34
N GLU A 58 5.03 4.38 11.60
CA GLU A 58 6.25 3.72 12.06
C GLU A 58 6.45 2.36 11.37
N ASP A 59 5.37 1.58 11.20
CA ASP A 59 5.42 0.30 10.48
C ASP A 59 5.95 0.50 9.04
N ALA A 60 5.53 1.58 8.37
CA ALA A 60 5.97 1.89 7.01
C ALA A 60 7.46 2.23 6.95
N PHE A 61 7.97 2.97 7.94
CA PHE A 61 9.40 3.28 8.04
C PHE A 61 10.25 2.04 8.31
N MET A 62 9.75 1.10 9.11
CA MET A 62 10.46 -0.15 9.39
C MET A 62 10.46 -1.09 8.19
N CYS A 63 9.37 -1.15 7.42
CA CYS A 63 9.28 -1.97 6.20
C CYS A 63 10.35 -1.60 5.16
N GLY A 64 10.63 -0.30 4.97
CA GLY A 64 11.64 0.16 4.03
C GLY A 64 13.08 -0.23 4.36
N ARG A 65 13.35 -0.72 5.59
CA ARG A 65 14.69 -1.16 6.02
C ARG A 65 14.97 -2.63 5.71
N PHE A 66 13.99 -3.40 5.28
CA PHE A 66 14.14 -4.82 4.96
C PHE A 66 14.40 -5.09 3.46
N GLU A 67 14.42 -4.05 2.63
CA GLU A 67 14.68 -4.16 1.18
C GLU A 67 16.16 -3.85 0.80
N GLU A 68 17.09 -3.84 1.76
CA GLU A 68 18.56 -3.75 1.56
C GLU A 68 19.25 -5.12 1.49
#